data_AF-A0A1I5P7V5-F1
#
_entry.id   AF-A0A1I5P7V5-F1
#
_cell.length_a   1.000
_cell.length_b   1.000
_cell.length_c   1.000
_cell.angle_alpha   90.00
_cell.angle_beta   90.00
_cell.angle_gamma   90.00
#
_symmetry.space_group_name_H-M   'P 1'
#
loop_
_entity.id
_entity.type
_entity.pdbx_description
1 polymer ?
#
loop_
_entity_poly.entity_id
_entity_poly.type
_entity_poly.pdbx_seq_one_letter_code
_entity_poly.pdbx_strand_id
1 'polypeptide(L)'
;MANYEEFDTLIVPMFERLAEAGIPVLYITGDVHWGRVAQARYRLSHQNQPVIYEVIASPSSLICTPSDPIKQARARFLELGGDPVEWPLHGKPAEVPDKLGKSTRFQLECDLKSGSGYGRQGNQVAVLSLCKAGGGIDFKVTYYAVSKSDSMMRPHSTPVYSMRNL
;
A
#
# COMPACT_ATOMS: atom_id res chain seq x y z
N MET A 1 1.59 -8.20 -9.49
CA MET A 1 1.35 -7.80 -8.08
C MET A 1 1.09 -9.08 -7.31
N ALA A 2 1.59 -9.24 -6.08
CA ALA A 2 1.71 -10.52 -5.38
C ALA A 2 2.50 -11.58 -6.18
N ASN A 3 3.36 -12.36 -5.54
CA ASN A 3 4.21 -13.35 -6.25
C ASN A 3 3.43 -14.60 -6.72
N TYR A 4 2.11 -14.48 -6.92
CA TYR A 4 1.21 -15.60 -7.19
C TYR A 4 0.49 -15.37 -8.52
N GLU A 5 0.72 -16.24 -9.49
CA GLU A 5 0.10 -16.20 -10.82
C GLU A 5 -1.44 -16.20 -10.73
N GLU A 6 -1.98 -16.85 -9.71
CA GLU A 6 -3.41 -16.92 -9.39
C GLU A 6 -4.00 -15.54 -9.06
N PHE A 7 -3.21 -14.63 -8.50
CA PHE A 7 -3.68 -13.29 -8.20
C PHE A 7 -4.05 -12.56 -9.50
N ASP A 8 -3.13 -12.56 -10.47
CA ASP A 8 -3.33 -11.87 -11.74
C ASP A 8 -4.33 -12.61 -12.66
N THR A 9 -4.43 -13.95 -12.56
CA THR A 9 -5.27 -14.76 -13.46
C THR A 9 -6.69 -15.01 -12.96
N LEU A 10 -6.93 -15.06 -11.65
CA LEU A 10 -8.24 -15.39 -11.07
C LEU A 10 -8.82 -14.24 -10.24
N ILE A 11 -8.01 -13.64 -9.37
CA ILE A 11 -8.49 -12.68 -8.38
C ILE A 11 -8.73 -11.31 -9.01
N VAL A 12 -7.78 -10.80 -9.81
CA VAL A 12 -7.92 -9.49 -10.45
C VAL A 12 -9.15 -9.43 -11.37
N PRO A 13 -9.43 -10.42 -12.26
CA PRO A 13 -10.66 -10.42 -13.06
C PRO A 13 -11.96 -10.41 -12.22
N MET A 14 -11.95 -11.03 -11.05
CA MET A 14 -13.10 -10.95 -10.13
C MET A 14 -13.28 -9.56 -9.55
N PHE A 15 -12.20 -8.88 -9.16
CA PHE A 15 -12.25 -7.50 -8.67
C PHE A 15 -12.79 -6.55 -9.74
N GLU A 16 -12.36 -6.72 -10.99
CA GLU A 16 -12.86 -5.95 -12.12
C GLU A 16 -14.37 -6.13 -12.30
N ARG A 17 -14.88 -7.38 -12.25
CA ARG A 17 -16.32 -7.67 -12.37
C ARG A 17 -17.15 -7.06 -11.25
N LEU A 18 -16.66 -7.09 -10.01
CA LEU A 18 -17.34 -6.48 -8.87
C LEU A 18 -17.37 -4.95 -9.01
N ALA A 19 -16.24 -4.34 -9.38
CA ALA A 19 -16.15 -2.90 -9.60
C ALA A 19 -17.06 -2.43 -10.76
N GLU A 20 -17.15 -3.21 -11.85
CA GLU A 20 -18.08 -2.96 -12.95
C GLU A 20 -19.55 -3.06 -12.53
N ALA A 21 -19.87 -3.91 -11.57
CA ALA A 21 -21.20 -4.01 -10.97
C ALA A 21 -21.50 -2.91 -9.92
N GLY A 22 -20.60 -1.94 -9.75
CA GLY A 22 -20.75 -0.86 -8.77
C GLY A 22 -20.48 -1.28 -7.32
N ILE A 23 -19.87 -2.45 -7.11
CA ILE A 23 -19.53 -2.98 -5.78
C ILE A 23 -18.09 -2.57 -5.46
N PRO A 24 -17.86 -1.72 -4.44
CA PRO A 24 -16.51 -1.30 -4.07
C PRO A 24 -15.73 -2.47 -3.46
N VAL A 25 -14.46 -2.62 -3.86
CA VAL A 25 -13.58 -3.69 -3.41
C VAL A 25 -12.42 -3.12 -2.59
N LEU A 26 -12.25 -3.62 -1.37
CA LEU A 26 -11.04 -3.41 -0.58
C LEU A 26 -10.32 -4.75 -0.47
N TYR A 27 -9.06 -4.80 -0.88
CA TYR A 27 -8.23 -5.99 -0.71
C TYR A 27 -6.94 -5.65 0.02
N ILE A 28 -6.50 -6.61 0.83
CA ILE A 28 -5.36 -6.46 1.73
C ILE A 28 -4.33 -7.53 1.34
N THR A 29 -3.11 -7.09 1.04
CA THR A 29 -1.99 -7.98 0.74
C THR A 29 -0.81 -7.68 1.66
N GLY A 30 0.18 -8.58 1.68
CA GLY A 30 1.34 -8.48 2.55
C GLY A 30 2.54 -9.24 2.00
N ASP A 31 3.36 -9.76 2.91
CA ASP A 31 4.60 -10.51 2.60
C ASP A 31 5.66 -9.67 1.85
N VAL A 32 5.71 -8.38 2.20
CA VAL A 32 6.72 -7.44 1.71
C VAL A 32 7.31 -6.63 2.86
N HIS A 33 8.36 -5.87 2.63
CA HIS A 33 9.05 -5.09 3.67
C HIS A 33 8.76 -3.59 3.55
N TRP A 34 7.55 -3.25 3.14
CA TRP A 34 7.04 -1.91 2.93
C TRP A 34 5.51 -1.88 3.02
N GLY A 35 4.95 -0.70 3.23
CA GLY A 35 3.50 -0.47 3.28
C GLY A 35 3.04 0.43 2.13
N ARG A 36 1.81 0.21 1.64
CA ARG A 36 1.20 1.05 0.60
C ARG A 36 -0.32 1.09 0.71
N VAL A 37 -0.90 2.24 0.39
CA VAL A 37 -2.33 2.33 0.06
C VAL A 37 -2.46 2.93 -1.33
N ALA A 38 -3.18 2.24 -2.20
CA ALA A 38 -3.46 2.68 -3.57
C ALA A 38 -4.95 2.55 -3.88
N GLN A 39 -5.41 3.32 -4.85
CA GLN A 39 -6.80 3.33 -5.28
C GLN A 39 -6.88 3.09 -6.78
N ALA A 40 -7.89 2.35 -7.24
CA ALA A 40 -8.21 2.22 -8.64
C ALA A 40 -9.52 2.93 -8.97
N ARG A 41 -9.51 3.72 -10.05
CA ARG A 41 -10.66 4.46 -10.57
C ARG A 41 -11.03 3.94 -11.95
N TYR A 42 -12.33 3.92 -12.26
CA TYR A 42 -12.81 3.53 -13.58
C TYR A 42 -12.55 4.65 -14.60
N ARG A 43 -11.66 4.39 -15.56
CA ARG A 43 -11.16 5.37 -16.53
C ARG A 43 -12.25 5.95 -17.44
N LEU A 44 -13.28 5.14 -17.73
CA LEU A 44 -14.37 5.51 -18.63
C LEU A 44 -15.59 6.10 -17.90
N SER A 45 -15.57 6.13 -16.57
CA SER A 45 -16.64 6.78 -15.81
C SER A 45 -16.45 8.29 -15.79
N HIS A 46 -17.55 9.02 -15.92
CA HIS A 46 -17.58 10.44 -15.52
C HIS A 46 -17.54 10.60 -13.99
N GLN A 47 -17.79 9.52 -13.24
CA GLN A 47 -17.67 9.49 -11.79
C GLN A 47 -16.22 9.18 -11.42
N ASN A 48 -15.49 10.19 -10.97
CA ASN A 48 -14.10 10.08 -10.51
C ASN A 48 -13.96 9.37 -9.13
N GLN A 49 -14.87 8.44 -8.80
CA GLN A 49 -14.86 7.76 -7.51
C GLN A 49 -14.01 6.48 -7.58
N PRO A 50 -13.15 6.25 -6.58
CA PRO A 50 -12.39 5.02 -6.47
C PRO A 50 -13.31 3.85 -6.10
N VAL A 51 -13.17 2.76 -6.85
CA VAL A 51 -13.99 1.55 -6.72
C VAL A 51 -13.19 0.35 -6.25
N ILE A 52 -11.86 0.42 -6.32
CA ILE A 52 -10.97 -0.62 -5.80
C ILE A 52 -9.91 0.04 -4.93
N TYR A 53 -9.63 -0.54 -3.77
CA TYR A 53 -8.64 -0.07 -2.81
C TYR A 53 -7.67 -1.20 -2.50
N GLU A 54 -6.38 -0.92 -2.64
CA GLU A 54 -5.29 -1.79 -2.22
C GLU A 54 -4.74 -1.30 -0.89
N VAL A 55 -4.63 -2.20 0.08
CA VAL A 55 -3.84 -1.97 1.29
C VAL A 55 -2.76 -3.03 1.37
N ILE A 56 -1.50 -2.60 1.26
CA ILE A 56 -0.33 -3.44 1.49
C ILE A 56 0.15 -3.20 2.91
N ALA A 57 0.15 -4.27 3.69
CA ALA A 57 0.62 -4.30 5.06
C ALA A 57 1.32 -5.63 5.33
N SER A 58 2.48 -5.58 5.98
CA SER A 58 3.24 -6.78 6.26
C SER A 58 3.92 -6.68 7.61
N PRO A 59 3.52 -7.51 8.59
CA PRO A 59 4.25 -7.63 9.85
C PRO A 59 5.57 -8.38 9.67
N SER A 60 5.88 -8.89 8.47
CA SER A 60 7.09 -9.65 8.19
C SER A 60 8.32 -8.76 8.38
N SER A 61 9.07 -9.07 9.44
CA SER A 61 10.40 -8.50 9.66
C SER A 61 11.42 -9.24 8.82
N LEU A 62 12.31 -8.48 8.17
CA LEU A 62 13.41 -9.04 7.39
C LEU A 62 14.27 -9.97 8.28
N ILE A 63 14.45 -11.22 7.84
CA ILE A 63 15.38 -12.17 8.46
C ILE A 63 16.80 -11.74 8.07
N CYS A 64 17.67 -11.57 9.06
CA CYS A 64 19.04 -11.13 8.82
C CYS A 64 19.76 -12.06 7.83
N THR A 65 20.31 -11.49 6.76
CA THR A 65 21.14 -12.20 5.77
C THR A 65 22.62 -11.90 5.97
N PRO A 66 23.55 -12.76 5.51
CA PRO A 66 25.00 -12.49 5.58
C PRO A 66 25.44 -11.22 4.85
N SER A 67 24.61 -10.66 3.95
CA SER A 67 24.88 -9.41 3.23
C SER A 67 24.53 -8.14 4.02
N ASP A 68 23.81 -8.28 5.13
CA ASP A 68 23.29 -7.16 5.91
C ASP A 68 24.35 -6.29 6.60
N PRO A 69 25.46 -6.85 7.13
CA PRO A 69 26.53 -6.02 7.71
C PRO A 69 27.12 -5.02 6.71
N ILE A 70 27.22 -5.40 5.43
CA ILE A 70 27.74 -4.54 4.36
C ILE A 70 26.75 -3.40 4.09
N LYS A 71 25.46 -3.70 4.01
CA LYS A 71 24.40 -2.69 3.80
C LYS A 71 24.30 -1.73 4.98
N GLN A 72 24.43 -2.21 6.21
CA GLN A 72 24.47 -1.37 7.41
C GLN A 72 25.70 -0.46 7.45
N ALA A 73 26.88 -1.00 7.11
CA ALA A 73 28.11 -0.22 7.06
C ALA A 73 28.02 0.90 6.00
N ARG A 74 27.47 0.59 4.81
CA ARG A 74 27.23 1.58 3.75
C ARG A 74 26.24 2.66 4.19
N ALA A 75 25.17 2.28 4.88
CA ALA A 75 24.18 3.23 5.39
C ALA A 75 24.76 4.18 6.44
N ARG A 76 25.57 3.67 7.38
CA ARG A 76 26.30 4.50 8.35
C ARG A 76 27.27 5.48 7.67
N PHE A 77 27.88 5.06 6.57
CA PHE A 77 28.77 5.92 5.79
C PHE A 77 27.99 7.03 5.05
N LEU A 78 26.78 6.73 4.57
CA LEU A 78 25.87 7.71 3.96
C LEU A 78 25.29 8.68 5.00
N GLU A 79 25.00 8.21 6.21
CA GLU A 79 24.57 9.04 7.35
C GLU A 79 25.59 10.12 7.72
N LEU A 80 26.89 9.81 7.65
CA LEU A 80 27.98 10.78 7.83
C LEU A 80 28.02 11.86 6.73
N GLY A 81 27.43 11.57 5.57
CA GLY A 81 27.28 12.49 4.43
C GLY A 81 26.04 13.39 4.49
N GLY A 82 25.19 13.24 5.52
CA GLY A 82 24.10 14.17 5.83
C GLY A 82 22.68 13.64 5.63
N ASP A 83 22.48 12.54 4.89
CA ASP A 83 21.15 11.97 4.67
C ASP A 83 20.98 10.66 5.43
N PRO A 84 20.18 10.63 6.52
CA PRO A 84 19.90 9.39 7.23
C PRO A 84 19.07 8.44 6.38
N VAL A 85 19.56 7.21 6.21
CA VAL A 85 18.87 6.19 5.42
C VAL A 85 17.84 5.50 6.31
N GLU A 86 16.56 5.86 6.16
CA GLU A 86 15.47 5.10 6.80
C GLU A 86 15.45 3.67 6.23
N TRP A 87 15.63 2.67 7.09
CA TRP A 87 15.54 1.24 6.76
C TRP A 87 16.54 0.74 5.69
N PRO A 88 17.85 0.77 5.96
CA PRO A 88 18.89 0.51 4.95
C PRO A 88 18.94 -0.93 4.40
N LEU A 89 18.30 -1.87 5.10
CA LEU A 89 18.22 -3.27 4.68
C LEU A 89 17.03 -3.55 3.76
N HIS A 90 16.08 -2.62 3.68
CA HIS A 90 14.80 -2.81 3.02
C HIS A 90 14.86 -2.27 1.59
N GLY A 91 14.09 -2.86 0.68
CA GLY A 91 13.91 -2.30 -0.66
C GLY A 91 12.88 -1.16 -0.62
N LYS A 92 12.99 -0.21 -1.55
CA LYS A 92 11.92 0.78 -1.75
C LYS A 92 10.60 0.07 -2.10
N PRO A 93 9.44 0.66 -1.72
CA PRO A 93 8.15 0.16 -2.20
C PRO A 93 8.18 0.03 -3.71
N ALA A 94 7.62 -1.07 -4.23
CA ALA A 94 7.44 -1.20 -5.66
C ALA A 94 6.57 -0.05 -6.17
N GLU A 95 6.90 0.48 -7.35
CA GLU A 95 6.05 1.47 -7.99
C GLU A 95 4.64 0.93 -8.18
N VAL A 96 3.67 1.84 -8.10
CA VAL A 96 2.27 1.47 -8.33
C VAL A 96 2.12 1.26 -9.83
N PRO A 97 1.64 0.09 -10.27
CA PRO A 97 1.39 -0.10 -11.70
C PRO A 97 0.29 0.86 -12.13
N ASP A 98 0.40 1.43 -13.34
CA ASP A 98 -0.57 2.40 -13.86
C ASP A 98 -1.99 1.80 -14.02
N LYS A 99 -2.11 0.47 -13.98
CA LYS A 99 -3.34 -0.28 -14.29
C LYS A 99 -3.50 -1.45 -13.35
N LEU A 100 -4.76 -1.80 -13.06
CA LEU A 100 -5.08 -3.06 -12.41
C LEU A 100 -5.20 -4.16 -13.45
N GLY A 101 -4.40 -5.24 -13.30
CA GLY A 101 -4.50 -6.40 -14.17
C GLY A 101 -4.17 -6.11 -15.64
N LYS A 102 -4.74 -6.94 -16.52
CA LYS A 102 -4.54 -6.85 -17.98
C LYS A 102 -5.51 -5.87 -18.66
N SER A 103 -6.60 -5.47 -17.98
CA SER A 103 -7.52 -4.50 -18.56
C SER A 103 -6.99 -3.07 -18.40
N THR A 104 -7.32 -2.20 -19.35
CA THR A 104 -6.98 -0.77 -19.30
C THR A 104 -8.08 0.07 -18.64
N ARG A 105 -9.07 -0.59 -18.02
CA ARG A 105 -10.31 0.02 -17.52
C ARG A 105 -10.11 0.72 -16.19
N PHE A 106 -9.22 0.20 -15.34
CA PHE A 106 -8.96 0.74 -14.02
C PHE A 106 -7.55 1.33 -13.96
N GLN A 107 -7.47 2.61 -13.62
CA GLN A 107 -6.20 3.29 -13.39
C GLN A 107 -5.90 3.24 -11.90
N LEU A 108 -4.74 2.69 -11.55
CA LEU A 108 -4.25 2.70 -10.18
C LEU A 108 -3.47 3.97 -9.91
N GLU A 109 -3.75 4.60 -8.77
CA GLU A 109 -3.06 5.79 -8.30
C GLU A 109 -2.71 5.60 -6.82
N CYS A 110 -1.47 5.90 -6.48
CA CYS A 110 -1.04 6.16 -5.11
C CYS A 110 -0.56 7.60 -5.07
N ASP A 111 -1.52 8.50 -4.87
CA ASP A 111 -1.18 9.92 -4.83
C ASP A 111 -0.70 10.29 -3.43
N LEU A 112 0.62 10.24 -3.26
CA LEU A 112 1.34 10.69 -2.08
C LEU A 112 1.25 12.22 -1.89
N LYS A 113 0.87 12.99 -2.93
CA LYS A 113 0.84 14.46 -2.92
C LYS A 113 -0.56 15.02 -2.62
N SER A 114 -1.64 14.41 -3.11
CA SER A 114 -3.02 14.76 -2.73
C SER A 114 -3.51 14.06 -1.45
N GLY A 115 -2.69 13.18 -0.88
CA GLY A 115 -2.98 12.45 0.35
C GLY A 115 -3.86 11.22 0.17
N SER A 116 -4.25 10.87 -1.06
CA SER A 116 -5.09 9.69 -1.32
C SER A 116 -4.32 8.37 -1.35
N GLY A 117 -2.98 8.39 -1.27
CA GLY A 117 -2.13 7.20 -1.16
C GLY A 117 -1.15 7.24 0.01
N TYR A 118 -0.58 6.07 0.31
CA TYR A 118 0.52 5.90 1.26
C TYR A 118 1.60 5.03 0.63
N GLY A 119 2.87 5.29 0.95
CA GLY A 119 3.99 4.48 0.47
C GLY A 119 5.21 4.72 1.35
N ARG A 120 5.62 3.72 2.13
CA ARG A 120 6.79 3.83 2.99
C ARG A 120 7.56 2.51 3.06
N GLN A 121 8.87 2.62 2.98
CA GLN A 121 9.82 1.53 3.19
C GLN A 121 9.89 1.14 4.68
N GLY A 122 10.18 -0.13 4.97
CA GLY A 122 10.45 -0.60 6.33
C GLY A 122 9.37 -1.52 6.88
N ASN A 123 9.71 -2.17 8.00
CA ASN A 123 8.78 -3.04 8.73
C ASN A 123 7.69 -2.20 9.39
N GLN A 124 6.43 -2.53 9.14
CA GLN A 124 5.29 -1.75 9.60
C GLN A 124 4.12 -2.64 9.96
N VAL A 125 3.39 -2.26 11.00
CA VAL A 125 2.06 -2.81 11.31
C VAL A 125 1.02 -1.83 10.81
N ALA A 126 0.02 -2.32 10.08
CA ALA A 126 -1.14 -1.53 9.67
C ALA A 126 -2.36 -1.90 10.51
N VAL A 127 -3.07 -0.88 11.00
CA VAL A 127 -4.36 -1.02 11.66
C VAL A 127 -5.44 -0.50 10.72
N LEU A 128 -6.30 -1.39 10.25
CA LEU A 128 -7.47 -1.04 9.44
C LEU A 128 -8.65 -0.75 10.35
N SER A 129 -9.16 0.48 10.31
CA SER A 129 -10.37 0.89 11.01
C SER A 129 -11.53 0.93 10.02
N LEU A 130 -12.63 0.24 10.35
CA LEU A 130 -13.85 0.18 9.54
C LEU A 130 -15.00 0.78 10.33
N CYS A 131 -15.78 1.64 9.71
CA CYS A 131 -16.98 2.23 10.28
C CYS A 131 -18.15 2.09 9.31
N LYS A 132 -19.34 1.72 9.82
CA LYS A 132 -20.56 1.74 9.01
C LYS A 132 -20.91 3.19 8.68
N ALA A 133 -21.09 3.50 7.40
CA ALA A 133 -21.44 4.84 6.92
C ALA A 133 -22.58 4.75 5.91
N GLY A 134 -23.80 5.06 6.35
CA GLY A 134 -25.00 4.90 5.54
C GLY A 134 -25.20 3.46 5.05
N GLY A 135 -25.33 3.30 3.73
CA GLY A 135 -25.43 1.99 3.05
C GLY A 135 -24.08 1.31 2.76
N GLY A 136 -22.96 1.90 3.20
CA GLY A 136 -21.62 1.40 2.92
C GLY A 136 -20.71 1.38 4.16
N ILE A 137 -19.41 1.36 3.90
CA ILE A 137 -18.35 1.35 4.91
C ILE A 137 -17.37 2.48 4.60
N ASP A 138 -16.99 3.23 5.63
CA ASP A 138 -15.81 4.10 5.57
C ASP A 138 -14.64 3.35 6.21
N PHE A 139 -13.44 3.49 5.63
CA PHE A 139 -12.24 2.87 6.17
C PHE A 139 -11.06 3.83 6.25
N LYS A 140 -10.16 3.54 7.18
CA LYS A 140 -8.90 4.28 7.37
C LYS A 140 -7.79 3.30 7.72
N VAL A 141 -6.58 3.56 7.25
CA VAL A 141 -5.40 2.77 7.60
C VAL A 141 -4.44 3.61 8.42
N THR A 142 -3.96 3.06 9.53
CA THR A 142 -2.89 3.67 10.33
C THR A 142 -1.69 2.74 10.37
N TYR A 143 -0.55 3.23 9.87
CA TYR A 143 0.73 2.52 9.86
C TYR A 143 1.59 2.91 11.06
N TYR A 144 2.12 1.90 11.74
CA TYR A 144 3.08 2.01 12.84
C TYR A 144 4.38 1.37 12.39
N ALA A 145 5.49 2.12 12.41
CA ALA A 145 6.80 1.54 12.11
C ALA A 145 7.26 0.64 13.26
N VAL A 146 7.80 -0.53 12.92
CA VAL A 146 8.38 -1.47 13.89
C VAL A 146 9.87 -1.20 13.98
N SER A 147 10.27 -0.13 14.67
CA SER A 147 11.67 0.31 14.80
C SER A 147 12.11 0.37 16.27
N LYS A 148 13.44 0.28 16.48
CA LYS A 148 14.06 0.62 17.78
C LYS A 148 14.25 2.14 17.97
N SER A 149 14.05 2.94 16.90
CA SER A 149 14.21 4.40 16.96
C SER A 149 12.88 5.08 17.25
N ASP A 150 12.82 5.82 18.37
CA ASP A 150 11.64 6.59 18.80
C ASP A 150 11.17 7.62 17.75
N SER A 151 12.11 8.19 16.98
CA SER A 151 11.78 9.15 15.91
C SER A 151 10.95 8.53 14.78
N MET A 152 11.07 7.22 14.57
CA MET A 152 10.38 6.49 13.49
C MET A 152 9.02 5.92 13.92
N MET A 153 8.74 5.87 15.23
CA MET A 153 7.50 5.27 15.78
C MET A 153 6.25 6.14 15.65
N ARG A 154 6.37 7.36 15.11
CA ARG A 154 5.19 8.21 14.88
C ARG A 154 4.23 7.53 13.89
N PRO A 155 2.96 7.31 14.26
CA PRO A 155 2.02 6.67 13.38
C PRO A 155 1.67 7.58 12.20
N HIS A 156 1.47 6.98 11.04
CA HIS A 156 0.94 7.67 9.87
C HIS A 156 -0.47 7.16 9.59
N SER A 157 -1.45 8.06 9.57
CA SER A 157 -2.82 7.71 9.20
C SER A 157 -3.15 8.26 7.81
N THR A 158 -3.77 7.42 6.99
CA THR A 158 -4.38 7.87 5.74
C THR A 158 -5.60 8.74 6.01
N PRO A 159 -6.12 9.46 4.99
CA PRO A 159 -7.48 9.95 5.03
C PRO A 159 -8.51 8.82 5.20
N VAL A 160 -9.74 9.21 5.47
CA VAL A 160 -10.89 8.31 5.44
C VAL A 160 -11.29 8.08 3.98
N TYR A 161 -11.40 6.82 3.60
CA TYR A 161 -11.87 6.38 2.30
C TYR A 161 -13.31 5.89 2.41
N SER A 162 -14.16 6.25 1.46
CA SER A 162 -15.58 5.91 1.47
C SER A 162 -15.86 4.81 0.46
N MET A 163 -16.37 3.67 0.93
CA MET A 163 -16.84 2.55 0.10
C MET A 163 -18.36 2.51 0.14
N ARG A 164 -18.98 3.20 -0.81
CA ARG A 164 -20.44 3.23 -0.98
C ARG A 164 -20.78 2.62 -2.33
N ASN A 165 -21.91 1.93 -2.40
CA ASN A 165 -22.46 1.49 -3.68
C ASN A 165 -22.86 2.74 -4.47
N LEU A 166 -22.47 2.79 -5.75
CA LEU A 166 -22.85 3.85 -6.69
C LEU A 166 -24.35 3.87 -6.96
#